data_AF-A0A538E7B9-F1
#
_entry.id   AF-A0A538E7B9-F1
#
_cell.length_a   1.000
_cell.length_b   1.000
_cell.length_c   1.000
_cell.angle_alpha   90.00
_cell.angle_beta   90.00
_cell.angle_gamma   90.00
#
_symmetry.space_group_name_H-M   'P 1'
#
loop_
_entity.id
_entity.type
_entity.pdbx_description
1 polymer ?
#
loop_
_entity_poly.entity_id
_entity_poly.type
_entity_poly.pdbx_seq_one_letter_code
_entity_poly.pdbx_strand_id
1 'polypeptide(L)' 'MHLRPPSIDRGITSFLWALGLGLFIWLGLLAIGTGQGTALILALLSFGGIFLFVRTQGGDV' A
#
# COMPACT_ATOMS: atom_id res chain seq x y z
N MET A 1 -24.41 -23.37 1.54
CA MET A 1 -22.99 -23.13 1.90
C MET A 1 -22.80 -21.63 2.06
N HIS A 2 -22.73 -21.14 3.29
CA HIS A 2 -22.29 -19.78 3.58
C HIS A 2 -20.77 -19.79 3.43
N LEU A 3 -20.25 -19.48 2.23
CA LEU A 3 -18.82 -19.33 1.99
C LEU A 3 -18.38 -18.06 2.71
N ARG A 4 -18.11 -18.17 4.01
CA ARG A 4 -17.34 -17.15 4.70
C ARG A 4 -16.02 -17.05 3.94
N PRO A 5 -15.73 -15.91 3.30
CA PRO A 5 -14.45 -15.75 2.62
C PRO A 5 -13.35 -16.09 3.62
N PRO A 6 -12.29 -16.79 3.21
CA PRO A 6 -11.17 -17.04 4.10
C PRO A 6 -10.72 -15.70 4.67
N SER A 7 -10.67 -15.59 5.99
CA SER A 7 -10.18 -14.39 6.66
C SER A 7 -8.68 -14.32 6.41
N ILE A 8 -8.28 -13.64 5.32
CA ILE A 8 -6.89 -13.32 5.05
C ILE A 8 -6.38 -12.47 6.23
N ASP A 9 -5.18 -12.78 6.71
CA ASP A 9 -4.57 -11.98 7.76
C ASP A 9 -4.52 -10.53 7.32
N ARG A 10 -5.07 -9.66 8.17
CA ARG A 10 -5.16 -8.23 7.89
C ARG A 10 -3.79 -7.59 7.68
N GLY A 11 -2.74 -8.13 8.28
CA GLY A 11 -1.35 -7.72 8.02
C GLY A 11 -0.91 -8.01 6.59
N ILE A 12 -1.33 -9.15 6.03
CA ILE A 12 -1.07 -9.51 4.64
C ILE A 12 -1.85 -8.57 3.71
N THR A 13 -3.13 -8.34 3.97
CA THR A 13 -3.95 -7.41 3.17
C THR A 13 -3.40 -5.99 3.19
N SER A 14 -3.00 -5.47 4.37
CA SER A 14 -2.40 -4.13 4.48
C SER A 14 -1.05 -4.03 3.76
N PHE A 15 -0.23 -5.08 3.82
CA PHE A 15 1.04 -5.14 3.10
C PHE A 15 0.86 -5.15 1.58
N LEU A 16 -0.08 -5.95 1.06
CA LEU A 16 -0.34 -6.02 -0.38
C LEU A 16 -0.84 -4.69 -0.94
N TRP A 17 -1.73 -3.99 -0.24
CA TRP A 17 -2.19 -2.66 -0.63
C TRP A 17 -1.06 -1.63 -0.59
N ALA A 18 -0.28 -1.61 0.49
CA ALA A 18 0.86 -0.71 0.63
C ALA A 18 1.89 -0.93 -0.48
N LEU A 19 2.24 -2.20 -0.76
CA LEU A 19 3.21 -2.56 -1.77
C LEU A 19 2.72 -2.19 -3.18
N GLY A 20 1.49 -2.56 -3.52
CA GLY A 20 0.92 -2.29 -4.83
C GLY A 20 0.81 -0.79 -5.12
N LEU A 21 0.25 -0.02 -4.18
CA LEU A 21 0.09 1.43 -4.35
C LEU A 21 1.42 2.19 -4.23
N GLY A 22 2.32 1.78 -3.34
CA GLY A 22 3.66 2.36 -3.25
C GLY A 22 4.47 2.15 -4.53
N LEU A 23 4.39 0.95 -5.13
CA LEU A 23 5.01 0.65 -6.41
C LEU A 23 4.37 1.45 -7.56
N PHE A 24 3.04 1.57 -7.57
CA PHE A 24 2.32 2.41 -8.54
C PHE A 24 2.80 3.86 -8.49
N ILE A 25 2.93 4.44 -7.29
CA ILE A 25 3.46 5.80 -7.09
C ILE A 25 4.90 5.90 -7.58
N TRP A 26 5.76 4.95 -7.22
CA TRP A 26 7.17 4.97 -7.64
C TRP A 26 7.31 4.96 -9.16
N LEU A 27 6.63 4.03 -9.84
CA LEU A 27 6.65 3.92 -11.30
C LEU A 27 6.03 5.15 -11.97
N GLY A 28 4.95 5.71 -11.41
CA GLY A 28 4.34 6.95 -11.89
C GLY A 28 5.29 8.15 -11.79
N LEU A 29 6.03 8.27 -10.67
CA LEU A 29 7.02 9.33 -10.48
C LEU A 29 8.18 9.20 -11.48
N LEU A 30 8.66 7.98 -11.73
CA LEU A 30 9.67 7.74 -12.76
C LEU A 30 9.15 8.06 -14.16
N ALA A 31 7.89 7.71 -14.47
CA ALA A 31 7.29 7.96 -15.78
C ALA A 31 7.16 9.46 -16.11
N ILE A 32 6.97 10.31 -15.11
CA ILE A 32 6.93 11.78 -15.28
C ILE A 32 8.31 12.45 -15.17
N GLY A 33 9.41 11.66 -15.13
CA GLY A 33 10.78 12.19 -15.10
C GLY A 33 11.23 12.70 -13.73
N THR A 34 10.59 12.27 -12.63
CA THR A 34 11.04 12.63 -11.28
C THR A 34 12.38 11.98 -10.99
N GLY A 35 13.29 12.73 -10.35
CA GLY A 35 14.59 12.21 -9.93
C GLY A 35 14.47 10.96 -9.05
N GLN A 36 15.34 9.97 -9.27
CA GLN A 36 15.25 8.64 -8.64
C GLN A 36 15.20 8.68 -7.11
N GLY A 37 16.01 9.55 -6.47
CA GLY A 37 16.01 9.72 -5.02
C GLY A 37 14.68 10.23 -4.48
N THR A 38 14.13 11.28 -5.10
CA THR A 38 12.82 11.84 -4.74
C THR A 38 11.71 10.83 -4.98
N ALA A 39 11.74 10.13 -6.11
CA ALA A 39 10.76 9.11 -6.45
C ALA A 39 10.72 7.98 -5.41
N LEU A 40 11.91 7.51 -5.00
CA LEU A 40 12.03 6.44 -4.00
C LEU A 40 11.55 6.87 -2.62
N ILE A 41 11.95 8.07 -2.16
CA ILE A 41 11.53 8.58 -0.84
C ILE A 41 10.00 8.75 -0.78
N LEU A 42 9.40 9.36 -1.81
CA LEU A 42 7.95 9.55 -1.86
C LEU A 42 7.21 8.21 -1.90
N ALA A 43 7.73 7.22 -2.63
CA ALA A 43 7.16 5.88 -2.65
C ALA A 43 7.23 5.19 -1.29
N LEU A 44 8.35 5.29 -0.57
CA LEU A 44 8.51 4.70 0.77
C LEU A 44 7.62 5.37 1.83
N LEU A 45 7.53 6.71 1.79
CA LEU A 45 6.63 7.45 2.67
C LEU A 45 5.16 7.09 2.39
N SER A 46 4.80 6.99 1.12
CA SER A 46 3.45 6.58 0.70
C SER A 46 3.16 5.14 1.13
N PHE A 47 4.10 4.21 0.91
CA PHE A 47 4.01 2.82 1.37
C PHE A 47 3.73 2.75 2.87
N GLY A 48 4.52 3.47 3.69
CA GLY A 48 4.33 3.50 5.15
C GLY A 48 2.98 4.07 5.54
N GLY A 49 2.57 5.19 4.92
CA GLY A 49 1.27 5.81 5.16
C GLY A 49 0.09 4.91 4.81
N ILE A 50 0.13 4.27 3.64
CA ILE A 50 -0.90 3.32 3.18
C ILE A 50 -0.93 2.08 4.08
N PHE A 51 0.23 1.52 4.43
CA PHE A 51 0.31 0.36 5.30
C PHE A 51 -0.35 0.63 6.65
N LEU A 52 0.01 1.75 7.29
CA LEU A 52 -0.55 2.14 8.58
C LEU A 52 -2.05 2.42 8.45
N PHE A 53 -2.47 3.17 7.43
CA PHE A 53 -3.88 3.47 7.18
C PHE A 53 -4.72 2.20 7.02
N VAL A 54 -4.36 1.29 6.12
CA VAL A 54 -5.12 0.05 5.91
C VAL A 54 -5.04 -0.85 7.15
N ARG A 55 -3.90 -0.87 7.84
CA ARG A 55 -3.73 -1.67 9.06
C ARG A 55 -4.65 -1.21 10.18
N THR A 56 -4.78 0.10 10.42
CA THR A 56 -5.60 0.63 11.52
C THR A 56 -7.09 0.70 11.17
N GLN A 57 -7.45 1.03 9.93
CA GLN A 57 -8.83 1.42 9.59
C GLN A 57 -9.84 0.28 9.38
N GLY A 58 -9.46 -0.97 9.19
CA GLY A 58 -10.41 -2.10 9.10
C GLY A 58 -11.07 -2.52 10.44
N GLY A 59 -10.90 -1.74 11.51
CA GLY A 59 -11.34 -2.08 12.88
C GLY A 59 -12.78 -1.70 13.17
N ASP A 60 -13.33 -0.72 12.46
CA ASP A 60 -14.58 -0.08 12.87
C ASP A 60 -15.47 0.22 11.65
N VAL A 61 -16.53 -0.59 11.49
CA VAL A 61 -17.95 -0.18 11.61
C VAL A 61 -18.79 -1.39 12.05
#